data_AF-A0A4U8UQ74-F1
#
_entry.id   AF-A0A4U8UQ74-F1
#
_cell.length_a   1.000
_cell.length_b   1.000
_cell.length_c   1.000
_cell.angle_alpha   90.00
_cell.angle_beta   90.00
_cell.angle_gamma   90.00
#
_symmetry.space_group_name_H-M   'P 1'
#
loop_
_entity.id
_entity.type
_entity.pdbx_description
1 polymer ?
#
loop_
_entity_poly.entity_id
_entity_poly.type
_entity_poly.pdbx_seq_one_letter_code
_entity_poly.pdbx_strand_id
1 'polypeptide(L)'
;MSSSSLCSSVDVGNDPDIEEILTDDLVADIERFADYINRLRSALDSTTHVPDGETMCVSVHAALSMVSQSVRDLLVRYPIFKTSHVLMPVSQLVHSVKEINFDSASVDASKTLSCIEKLESAVGNTLRQSL
;
A
#
# COMPACT_ATOMS: atom_id res chain seq x y z
N MET A 1 1.21 33.49 51.21
CA MET A 1 2.18 32.47 51.66
C MET A 1 2.04 31.27 50.76
N SER A 2 3.16 30.85 50.17
CA SER A 2 3.30 29.70 49.26
C SER A 2 2.95 28.37 49.94
N SER A 3 2.50 27.40 49.15
CA SER A 3 2.83 25.97 49.33
C SER A 3 2.51 25.21 48.04
N SER A 4 3.58 24.91 47.30
CA SER A 4 3.63 23.96 46.19
C SER A 4 3.42 22.54 46.71
N SER A 5 2.84 21.67 45.90
CA SER A 5 2.95 20.22 46.06
C SER A 5 3.12 19.58 44.70
N LEU A 6 4.38 19.29 44.38
CA LEU A 6 4.82 18.46 43.26
C LEU A 6 4.38 17.03 43.55
N CYS A 7 3.46 16.48 42.74
CA CYS A 7 3.27 15.04 42.68
C CYS A 7 4.05 14.51 41.47
N SER A 8 5.21 13.93 41.76
CA SER A 8 6.07 13.20 40.85
C SER A 8 5.47 11.82 40.54
N SER A 9 5.20 11.57 39.27
CA SER A 9 5.02 10.24 38.64
C SER A 9 4.61 10.50 37.20
N VAL A 10 5.30 10.06 36.16
CA VAL A 10 6.07 8.84 35.96
C VAL A 10 7.20 9.18 34.99
N ASP A 11 8.41 8.75 35.30
CA ASP A 11 9.54 8.74 34.37
C ASP A 11 9.26 7.65 33.32
N VAL A 12 8.50 8.00 32.28
CA VAL A 12 8.59 7.27 31.01
C VAL A 12 9.91 7.73 30.43
N GLY A 13 10.95 6.96 30.72
CA GLY A 13 12.23 7.01 30.02
C GLY A 13 11.97 6.81 28.54
N ASN A 14 11.66 7.92 27.86
CA ASN A 14 11.78 8.04 26.42
C ASN A 14 13.26 8.36 26.21
N ASP A 15 14.06 7.30 26.23
CA ASP A 15 15.47 7.35 25.86
C ASP A 15 15.57 7.98 24.46
N PRO A 16 16.26 9.12 24.29
CA PRO A 16 16.29 9.85 23.03
C PRO A 16 17.30 9.29 22.01
N ASP A 17 17.66 8.00 22.11
CA ASP A 17 18.36 7.25 21.06
C ASP A 17 17.36 6.60 20.06
N ILE A 18 16.31 7.34 19.68
CA ILE A 18 15.48 7.00 18.52
C ILE A 18 16.28 7.39 17.27
N GLU A 19 17.30 6.60 16.94
CA GLU A 19 17.58 6.37 15.53
C GLU A 19 16.33 5.70 14.96
N GLU A 20 15.58 6.48 14.18
CA GLU A 20 14.29 6.18 13.58
C GLU A 20 14.44 5.09 12.50
N ILE A 21 14.80 3.89 12.93
CA ILE A 21 14.98 2.72 12.09
C ILE A 21 13.58 2.15 11.85
N LEU A 22 13.14 2.17 10.58
CA LEU A 22 11.97 1.41 10.15
C LEU A 22 12.06 0.00 10.72
N THR A 23 11.03 -0.47 11.42
CA THR A 23 11.06 -1.82 11.96
C THR A 23 11.20 -2.83 10.83
N ASP A 24 11.97 -3.91 11.04
CA ASP A 24 12.16 -4.97 10.02
C ASP A 24 10.81 -5.50 9.49
N ASP A 25 9.79 -5.57 10.36
CA ASP A 25 8.43 -5.92 9.99
C ASP A 25 7.83 -4.95 8.96
N LEU A 26 7.96 -3.63 9.19
CA LEU A 26 7.45 -2.61 8.27
C LEU A 26 8.16 -2.71 6.92
N VAL A 27 9.48 -2.92 6.91
CA VAL A 27 10.23 -3.13 5.66
C VAL A 27 9.69 -4.33 4.90
N ALA A 28 9.56 -5.48 5.56
CA ALA A 28 9.06 -6.71 4.94
C ALA A 28 7.63 -6.56 4.37
N ASP A 29 6.79 -5.75 5.01
CA ASP A 29 5.43 -5.51 4.52
C ASP A 29 5.37 -4.57 3.32
N ILE A 30 6.26 -3.59 3.29
CA ILE A 30 6.41 -2.68 2.15
C ILE A 30 6.97 -3.43 0.95
N GLU A 31 7.95 -4.30 1.15
CA GLU A 31 8.44 -5.21 0.11
C GLU A 31 7.33 -6.12 -0.43
N ARG A 32 6.55 -6.75 0.47
CA ARG A 32 5.40 -7.57 0.08
C ARG A 32 4.36 -6.77 -0.71
N PHE A 33 4.09 -5.53 -0.30
CA PHE A 33 3.21 -4.64 -1.04
C PHE A 33 3.75 -4.35 -2.44
N ALA A 34 5.03 -4.01 -2.57
CA ALA A 34 5.68 -3.74 -3.85
C ALA A 34 5.67 -4.95 -4.79
N ASP A 35 5.92 -6.16 -4.26
CA ASP A 35 5.83 -7.41 -5.03
C ASP A 35 4.43 -7.64 -5.60
N TYR A 36 3.39 -7.41 -4.80
CA TYR A 36 2.01 -7.56 -5.27
C TYR A 36 1.62 -6.50 -6.29
N ILE A 37 2.15 -5.28 -6.17
CA ILE A 37 1.98 -4.23 -7.17
C ILE A 37 2.64 -4.64 -8.50
N ASN A 38 3.88 -5.15 -8.45
CA ASN A 38 4.57 -5.62 -9.65
C ASN A 38 3.83 -6.78 -10.31
N ARG A 39 3.30 -7.71 -9.51
CA ARG A 39 2.46 -8.80 -10.03
C ARG A 39 1.19 -8.28 -10.70
N LEU A 40 0.57 -7.23 -10.17
CA LEU A 40 -0.58 -6.58 -10.80
C LEU A 40 -0.19 -5.93 -12.13
N ARG A 41 0.95 -5.25 -12.22
CA ARG A 41 1.47 -4.70 -13.48
C ARG A 41 1.68 -5.78 -14.53
N SER A 42 2.33 -6.88 -14.16
CA SER A 42 2.54 -8.01 -15.08
C SER A 42 1.22 -8.63 -15.55
N ALA A 43 0.23 -8.75 -14.66
CA ALA A 43 -1.10 -9.25 -15.06
C ALA A 43 -1.83 -8.30 -16.03
N LEU A 44 -1.55 -7.00 -15.99
CA LEU A 44 -2.09 -6.00 -16.90
C LEU A 44 -1.33 -5.91 -18.23
N ASP A 45 -0.14 -6.49 -18.31
CA ASP A 45 0.65 -6.51 -19.53
C ASP A 45 0.19 -7.67 -20.44
N SER A 46 -0.45 -7.29 -21.55
CA SER A 46 -0.97 -8.20 -22.58
C SER A 46 0.08 -9.09 -23.25
N THR A 47 1.38 -8.80 -23.07
CA THR A 47 2.47 -9.65 -23.57
C THR A 47 2.84 -10.78 -22.61
N THR A 48 2.31 -10.76 -21.38
CA THR A 48 2.63 -11.74 -20.35
C THR A 48 1.82 -13.02 -20.56
N HIS A 49 2.49 -14.16 -20.41
CA HIS A 49 1.85 -15.47 -20.52
C HIS A 49 0.84 -15.68 -19.38
N VAL A 50 -0.42 -15.93 -19.73
CA VAL A 50 -1.45 -16.36 -18.79
C VAL A 50 -1.38 -17.89 -18.65
N PRO A 51 -1.30 -18.46 -17.43
CA PRO A 51 -1.27 -19.91 -17.23
C PRO A 51 -2.42 -20.63 -17.94
N ASP A 52 -2.19 -21.87 -18.36
CA ASP A 52 -3.18 -22.68 -19.08
C ASP A 52 -4.53 -22.72 -18.34
N GLY A 53 -5.58 -22.24 -19.00
CA GLY A 53 -6.95 -22.23 -18.48
C GLY A 53 -7.34 -21.01 -17.64
N GLU A 54 -6.42 -20.09 -17.35
CA GLU A 54 -6.75 -18.80 -16.75
C GLU A 54 -7.00 -17.73 -17.81
N THR A 55 -7.76 -16.70 -17.45
CA THR A 55 -7.94 -15.50 -18.29
C THR A 55 -7.20 -14.32 -17.66
N MET A 56 -6.81 -13.35 -18.49
CA MET A 56 -6.21 -12.10 -18.02
C MET A 56 -7.07 -11.44 -16.92
N CYS A 57 -8.39 -11.45 -17.08
CA CYS A 57 -9.34 -10.95 -16.09
C CYS A 57 -9.15 -11.62 -14.72
N VAL A 58 -9.06 -12.96 -14.69
CA VAL A 58 -8.83 -13.73 -13.46
C VAL A 58 -7.47 -13.37 -12.83
N SER A 59 -6.41 -13.33 -13.64
CA SER A 59 -5.07 -13.00 -13.16
C SER A 59 -4.97 -11.58 -12.59
N VAL A 60 -5.61 -10.60 -13.23
CA VAL A 60 -5.67 -9.21 -12.76
C VAL A 60 -6.45 -9.10 -11.45
N HIS A 61 -7.61 -9.76 -11.34
CA HIS A 61 -8.40 -9.74 -10.10
C HIS A 61 -7.73 -10.47 -8.94
N ALA A 62 -7.00 -11.55 -9.20
CA ALA A 62 -6.19 -12.23 -8.19
C ALA A 62 -5.06 -11.32 -7.69
N ALA A 63 -4.35 -10.66 -8.61
CA ALA A 63 -3.30 -9.69 -8.27
C ALA A 63 -3.84 -8.49 -7.48
N LEU A 64 -4.95 -7.90 -7.90
CA LEU A 64 -5.62 -6.81 -7.18
C LEU A 64 -6.04 -7.23 -5.77
N SER A 65 -6.48 -8.47 -5.58
CA SER A 65 -6.88 -8.98 -4.27
C SER A 65 -5.69 -9.03 -3.30
N MET A 66 -4.51 -9.44 -3.78
CA MET A 66 -3.27 -9.42 -2.99
C MET A 66 -2.84 -8.00 -2.64
N VAL A 67 -2.87 -7.06 -3.60
CA VAL A 67 -2.58 -5.63 -3.34
C VAL A 67 -3.56 -5.06 -2.30
N SER A 68 -4.85 -5.35 -2.46
CA SER A 68 -5.87 -4.87 -1.53
C SER A 68 -5.67 -5.46 -0.13
N GLN A 69 -5.22 -6.71 -0.02
CA GLN A 69 -4.91 -7.33 1.26
C GLN A 69 -3.68 -6.70 1.90
N SER A 70 -2.57 -6.55 1.18
CA SER A 70 -1.35 -5.97 1.74
C SER A 70 -1.57 -4.52 2.19
N VAL A 71 -2.34 -3.72 1.45
CA VAL A 71 -2.69 -2.37 1.89
C VAL A 71 -3.58 -2.39 3.14
N ARG A 72 -4.56 -3.30 3.24
CA ARG A 72 -5.34 -3.46 4.48
C ARG A 72 -4.42 -3.81 5.65
N ASP A 73 -3.46 -4.70 5.46
CA ASP A 73 -2.52 -5.11 6.51
C ASP A 73 -1.63 -3.93 6.95
N LEU A 74 -1.17 -3.10 6.00
CA LEU A 74 -0.44 -1.86 6.30
C LEU A 74 -1.30 -0.90 7.11
N LEU A 75 -2.54 -0.65 6.69
CA LEU A 75 -3.47 0.25 7.37
C LEU A 75 -3.77 -0.23 8.79
N VAL A 76 -3.96 -1.54 9.00
CA VAL A 76 -4.30 -2.09 10.33
C VAL A 76 -3.12 -1.94 11.30
N ARG A 77 -1.91 -2.27 10.85
CA ARG A 77 -0.73 -2.36 11.73
C ARG A 77 0.00 -1.04 11.92
N TYR A 78 -0.06 -0.15 10.93
CA TYR A 78 0.71 1.08 10.94
C TYR A 78 -0.23 2.29 10.72
N PRO A 79 -0.62 2.99 11.80
CA PRO A 79 -1.54 4.13 11.72
C PRO A 79 -1.11 5.23 10.74
N ILE A 80 0.19 5.38 10.48
CA ILE A 80 0.76 6.36 9.54
C ILE A 80 0.16 6.26 8.13
N PHE A 81 -0.28 5.07 7.68
CA PHE A 81 -0.89 4.91 6.36
C PHE A 81 -2.38 5.20 6.31
N LYS A 82 -3.06 5.44 7.45
CA LYS A 82 -4.50 5.75 7.51
C LYS A 82 -4.80 7.19 7.08
N THR A 83 -4.26 7.60 5.94
CA THR A 83 -4.42 8.94 5.38
C THR A 83 -5.32 8.89 4.15
N SER A 84 -6.01 10.00 3.87
CA SER A 84 -6.76 10.15 2.62
C SER A 84 -5.86 10.01 1.39
N HIS A 85 -4.58 10.38 1.50
CA HIS A 85 -3.58 10.26 0.45
C HIS A 85 -3.29 8.80 0.05
N VAL A 86 -3.40 7.84 0.98
CA VAL A 86 -3.28 6.41 0.68
C VAL A 86 -4.63 5.81 0.33
N LEU A 87 -5.68 6.13 1.09
CA LEU A 87 -7.01 5.53 0.91
C LEU A 87 -7.65 5.87 -0.44
N MET A 88 -7.45 7.09 -0.96
CA MET A 88 -8.03 7.46 -2.25
C MET A 88 -7.43 6.70 -3.43
N PRO A 89 -6.10 6.62 -3.61
CA PRO A 89 -5.50 5.80 -4.65
C PRO A 89 -5.90 4.32 -4.59
N VAL A 90 -6.07 3.74 -3.39
CA VAL A 90 -6.59 2.37 -3.23
C VAL A 90 -7.97 2.22 -3.85
N SER A 91 -8.89 3.11 -3.49
CA SER A 91 -10.25 3.12 -4.04
C SER A 91 -10.23 3.30 -5.56
N GLN A 92 -9.46 4.27 -6.05
CA GLN A 92 -9.31 4.54 -7.47
C GLN A 92 -8.75 3.33 -8.24
N LEU A 93 -7.79 2.59 -7.67
CA LEU A 93 -7.24 1.38 -8.26
C LEU A 93 -8.28 0.27 -8.36
N VAL A 94 -9.04 0.02 -7.30
CA VAL A 94 -10.12 -0.99 -7.33
C VAL A 94 -11.19 -0.63 -8.36
N HIS A 95 -11.53 0.64 -8.48
CA HIS A 95 -12.49 1.12 -9.47
C HIS A 95 -11.94 1.04 -10.90
N SER A 96 -10.69 1.42 -11.15
CA SER A 96 -10.11 1.39 -12.49
C SER A 96 -9.98 -0.03 -13.04
N VAL A 97 -9.63 -1.02 -12.21
CA VAL A 97 -9.62 -2.43 -12.64
C VAL A 97 -11.02 -2.91 -13.07
N LYS A 98 -12.07 -2.51 -12.35
CA LYS A 98 -13.46 -2.89 -12.69
C LYS A 98 -13.94 -2.29 -14.02
N GLU A 99 -13.31 -1.20 -14.47
CA GLU A 99 -13.65 -0.53 -15.73
C GLU A 99 -12.88 -1.08 -16.93
N ILE A 100 -11.93 -2.00 -16.73
CA ILE A 100 -11.19 -2.62 -17.82
C ILE A 100 -12.12 -3.51 -18.63
N ASN A 101 -12.15 -3.30 -19.95
CA ASN A 101 -12.82 -4.20 -20.88
C ASN A 101 -11.89 -5.35 -21.28
N PHE A 102 -12.00 -6.48 -20.58
CA PHE A 102 -11.21 -7.69 -20.85
C PHE A 102 -11.65 -8.47 -22.11
N ASP A 103 -12.82 -8.17 -22.68
CA ASP A 103 -13.32 -8.80 -23.90
C ASP A 103 -12.80 -8.10 -25.17
N SER A 104 -12.08 -6.98 -25.01
CA SER A 104 -11.46 -6.24 -26.10
C SER A 104 -10.28 -6.99 -26.71
N ALA A 105 -10.09 -6.87 -28.04
CA ALA A 105 -8.91 -7.40 -28.74
C ALA A 105 -7.59 -6.78 -28.24
N SER A 106 -7.65 -5.58 -27.65
CA SER A 106 -6.54 -4.91 -26.97
C SER A 106 -7.03 -4.35 -25.64
N VAL A 107 -6.43 -4.77 -24.54
CA VAL A 107 -6.76 -4.27 -23.21
C VAL A 107 -6.06 -2.93 -22.96
N ASP A 108 -6.83 -1.86 -22.80
CA ASP A 108 -6.30 -0.57 -22.35
C ASP A 108 -6.27 -0.53 -20.82
N ALA A 109 -5.07 -0.71 -20.26
CA ALA A 109 -4.82 -0.65 -18.82
C ALA A 109 -4.25 0.71 -18.36
N SER A 110 -4.16 1.72 -19.23
CA SER A 110 -3.46 2.99 -18.94
C SER A 110 -3.95 3.68 -17.66
N LYS A 111 -5.27 3.78 -17.48
CA LYS A 111 -5.90 4.35 -16.29
C LYS A 111 -5.50 3.57 -15.03
N THR A 112 -5.50 2.25 -15.11
CA THR A 112 -5.14 1.37 -13.99
C THR A 112 -3.68 1.50 -13.64
N LEU A 113 -2.78 1.56 -14.63
CA LEU A 113 -1.35 1.80 -14.41
C LEU A 113 -1.08 3.14 -13.72
N SER A 114 -1.79 4.21 -14.11
CA SER A 114 -1.71 5.50 -13.41
C SER A 114 -2.21 5.43 -11.96
N CYS A 115 -3.25 4.63 -11.68
CA CYS A 115 -3.70 4.39 -10.30
C CYS A 115 -2.64 3.64 -9.48
N ILE A 116 -1.94 2.69 -10.07
CA ILE A 116 -0.84 1.96 -9.42
C ILE A 116 0.28 2.94 -9.02
N GLU A 117 0.73 3.80 -9.93
CA GLU A 117 1.77 4.79 -9.67
C GLU A 117 1.40 5.74 -8.53
N LYS A 118 0.13 6.20 -8.51
CA LYS A 118 -0.38 7.06 -7.42
C LYS A 118 -0.37 6.36 -6.07
N LEU A 119 -0.71 5.07 -6.04
CA LEU A 119 -0.75 4.30 -4.81
C LEU A 119 0.66 4.06 -4.25
N GLU A 120 1.60 3.64 -5.08
CA GLU A 120 3.00 3.48 -4.66
C GLU A 120 3.61 4.80 -4.21
N SER A 121 3.36 5.88 -4.95
CA SER A 121 3.83 7.22 -4.56
C SER A 121 3.23 7.65 -3.22
N ALA A 122 1.95 7.39 -2.98
CA ALA A 122 1.32 7.69 -1.69
C ALA A 122 1.98 6.91 -0.54
N VAL A 123 2.16 5.59 -0.70
CA VAL A 123 2.82 4.74 0.32
C VAL A 123 4.27 5.21 0.56
N GLY A 124 5.05 5.43 -0.50
CA GLY A 124 6.43 5.90 -0.41
C GLY A 124 6.56 7.29 0.22
N ASN A 125 5.65 8.22 -0.11
CA ASN A 125 5.64 9.55 0.50
C ASN A 125 5.24 9.50 1.97
N THR A 126 4.29 8.65 2.35
CA THR A 126 3.94 8.44 3.77
C THR A 126 5.14 7.94 4.56
N LEU A 127 5.90 6.98 4.03
CA LEU A 127 7.14 6.52 4.66
C LEU A 127 8.12 7.68 4.83
N ARG A 128 8.39 8.46 3.78
CA ARG A 128 9.32 9.61 3.83
C ARG A 128 8.91 10.73 4.77
N GLN A 129 7.61 10.89 5.03
CA GLN A 129 7.08 11.91 5.94
C GLN A 129 7.03 11.43 7.40
N SER A 130 7.20 10.13 7.61
CA SER A 130 7.21 9.48 8.92
C SER A 130 8.63 9.09 9.35
N LEU A 131 9.63 9.61 8.64
CA LEU A 131 11.07 9.56 8.87
C LEU A 131 11.59 11.00 8.87
#